data_AF-A0A9W8GD09-F1
#
_entry.id   AF-A0A9W8GD09-F1
#
_cell.length_a   1.000
_cell.length_b   1.000
_cell.length_c   1.000
_cell.angle_alpha   90.00
_cell.angle_beta   90.00
_cell.angle_gamma   90.00
#
_symmetry.space_group_name_H-M   'P 1'
#
loop_
_entity.id
_entity.type
_entity.pdbx_description
1 polymer ?
#
loop_
_entity_poly.entity_id
_entity_poly.type
_entity_poly.pdbx_seq_one_letter_code
_entity_poly.pdbx_strand_id
1 'polypeptide(L)'
;ERKKANEVSRMVLVGDVTDKIAILVDDMADTCGTLGLAAKTLMDNGASAVYAIVIHGVLSGKALDVINNSVLTRVVVTNTIPHAEKKKVCPKLDTIDVSAVLAEAIRRTHNGESVSYLFGNAAI
;
A
#
# COMPACT_ATOMS: atom_id res chain seq x y z
N GLU A 1 18.41 -10.45 17.56
CA GLU A 1 18.05 -10.39 19.00
C GLU A 1 16.56 -10.09 19.14
N ARG A 2 15.84 -10.77 20.05
CA ARG A 2 14.41 -10.51 20.31
C ARG A 2 14.29 -9.33 21.27
N LYS A 3 13.76 -8.19 20.81
CA LYS A 3 13.35 -7.08 21.69
C LYS A 3 11.95 -7.32 22.26
N LYS A 4 11.78 -6.97 23.53
CA LYS A 4 10.58 -7.18 24.37
C LYS A 4 9.30 -6.63 23.73
N ALA A 5 8.18 -7.27 24.07
CA ALA A 5 6.85 -6.70 23.90
C ALA A 5 6.75 -5.38 24.68
N ASN A 6 6.23 -4.33 24.02
CA ASN A 6 5.98 -2.96 24.52
C ASN A 6 7.11 -1.91 24.46
N GLU A 7 8.24 -2.14 23.79
CA GLU A 7 9.08 -1.01 23.36
C GLU A 7 8.62 -0.51 22.00
N VAL A 8 8.19 0.77 21.95
CA VAL A 8 7.91 1.49 20.71
C VAL A 8 9.14 1.33 19.81
N SER A 9 9.01 0.53 18.74
CA SER A 9 10.08 0.29 17.79
C SER A 9 10.45 1.62 17.15
N ARG A 10 11.57 2.20 17.55
CA ARG A 10 12.07 3.45 16.96
C ARG A 10 12.42 3.16 15.50
N MET A 11 11.64 3.71 14.58
CA MET A 11 11.90 3.62 13.14
C MET A 11 12.98 4.65 12.78
N VAL A 12 13.99 4.24 12.02
CA VAL A 12 15.09 5.11 11.58
C VAL A 12 14.90 5.36 10.09
N LEU A 13 14.80 6.63 9.71
CA LEU A 13 14.77 7.05 8.32
C LEU A 13 16.21 7.15 7.79
N VAL A 14 16.46 6.57 6.62
CA VAL A 14 17.71 6.76 5.87
C VAL A 14 17.35 7.42 4.53
N GLY A 15 17.88 8.62 4.30
CA GLY A 15 17.54 9.46 3.15
C GLY A 15 16.90 10.79 3.56
N ASP A 16 16.70 11.68 2.59
CA ASP A 16 16.10 13.01 2.80
C ASP A 16 14.74 13.12 2.11
N VAL A 17 13.72 13.48 2.89
CA VAL A 17 12.33 13.63 2.47
C VAL A 17 11.80 15.05 2.65
N THR A 18 12.64 15.99 3.08
CA THR A 18 12.25 17.38 3.36
C THR A 18 11.59 18.02 2.15
N ASP A 19 10.41 18.59 2.34
CA ASP A 19 9.54 19.23 1.34
C ASP A 19 9.11 18.33 0.16
N LYS A 20 9.35 17.02 0.24
CA LYS A 20 9.00 16.05 -0.81
C LYS A 20 7.74 15.27 -0.47
N ILE A 21 7.03 14.86 -1.51
CA ILE A 21 5.98 13.85 -1.39
C ILE A 21 6.64 12.48 -1.25
N ALA A 22 6.38 11.80 -0.15
CA ALA A 22 6.86 10.44 0.08
C ALA A 22 5.79 9.42 -0.33
N ILE A 23 6.21 8.35 -1.02
CA ILE A 23 5.34 7.24 -1.41
C ILE A 23 5.87 5.97 -0.75
N LEU A 24 5.13 5.46 0.22
CA LEU A 24 5.35 4.15 0.81
C LEU A 24 4.89 3.09 -0.19
N VAL A 25 5.76 2.13 -0.48
CA VAL A 25 5.47 1.00 -1.36
C VAL A 25 5.67 -0.29 -0.58
N ASP A 26 4.66 -1.14 -0.56
CA ASP A 26 4.72 -2.45 0.08
C ASP A 26 3.94 -3.48 -0.75
N ASP A 27 4.18 -4.77 -0.55
CA ASP A 27 3.42 -5.81 -1.23
C ASP A 27 2.05 -6.02 -0.57
N MET A 28 1.97 -5.97 0.76
CA MET A 28 0.75 -6.28 1.50
C MET A 28 0.57 -5.43 2.76
N ALA A 29 -0.68 -5.04 3.05
CA ALA A 29 -1.04 -4.30 4.25
C ALA A 29 -2.15 -5.04 5.01
N ASP A 30 -1.78 -5.55 6.19
CA ASP A 30 -2.70 -6.28 7.07
C ASP A 30 -3.29 -5.37 8.15
N THR A 31 -2.61 -5.17 9.29
CA THR A 31 -3.11 -4.34 10.40
C THR A 31 -2.79 -2.84 10.25
N CYS A 32 -2.00 -2.47 9.23
CA CYS A 32 -1.53 -1.12 8.93
C CYS A 32 -0.72 -0.40 10.02
N GLY A 33 -0.39 -1.06 11.14
CA GLY A 33 0.39 -0.43 12.23
C GLY A 33 1.76 0.07 11.77
N THR A 34 2.50 -0.76 11.03
CA THR A 34 3.80 -0.39 10.44
C THR A 34 3.67 0.76 9.45
N LEU A 35 2.64 0.72 8.60
CA LEU A 35 2.38 1.74 7.58
C LEU A 35 2.08 3.10 8.21
N GLY A 36 1.24 3.13 9.26
CA GLY A 36 0.93 4.34 10.01
C GLY A 36 2.14 4.93 10.73
N LEU A 37 2.98 4.08 11.33
CA LEU A 37 4.22 4.52 11.98
C LEU A 37 5.24 5.06 10.97
N ALA A 38 5.37 4.42 9.81
CA ALA A 38 6.24 4.87 8.72
C ALA A 38 5.78 6.23 8.18
N ALA A 39 4.48 6.38 7.93
CA ALA A 39 3.93 7.66 7.47
C ALA A 39 4.17 8.78 8.47
N LYS A 40 3.99 8.51 9.76
CA LYS A 40 4.31 9.48 10.81
C LYS A 40 5.81 9.84 10.81
N THR A 41 6.68 8.85 10.72
CA THR A 41 8.14 9.06 10.70
C THR A 41 8.55 9.92 9.51
N LEU A 42 7.95 9.72 8.34
CA LEU A 42 8.21 10.55 7.14
C LEU A 42 7.76 12.00 7.34
N MET A 43 6.53 12.21 7.85
CA MET A 43 6.02 13.56 8.15
C MET A 43 6.86 14.28 9.21
N ASP A 44 7.26 13.58 10.28
CA ASP A 44 8.10 14.13 11.35
C ASP A 44 9.50 14.54 10.85
N ASN A 45 9.95 13.97 9.71
CA ASN A 45 11.21 14.32 9.03
C ASN A 45 11.02 15.28 7.84
N GLY A 46 9.88 15.98 7.77
CA GLY A 46 9.68 17.08 6.82
C GLY A 46 9.07 16.71 5.48
N ALA A 47 8.52 15.51 5.30
CA ALA A 47 7.74 15.20 4.09
C ALA A 47 6.53 16.14 3.95
N SER A 48 6.25 16.58 2.72
CA SER A 48 5.10 17.47 2.43
C SER A 48 3.78 16.72 2.33
N ALA A 49 3.82 15.44 1.95
CA ALA A 49 2.69 14.51 1.99
C ALA A 49 3.19 13.06 2.01
N VAL A 50 2.36 12.14 2.50
CA VAL A 50 2.67 10.70 2.46
C VAL A 50 1.52 9.91 1.85
N TYR A 51 1.83 9.17 0.80
CA TYR A 51 0.95 8.20 0.17
C TYR A 51 1.42 6.79 0.48
N ALA A 52 0.51 5.82 0.44
CA ALA A 52 0.86 4.41 0.44
C ALA A 52 0.28 3.73 -0.79
N ILE A 53 1.08 2.89 -1.45
CA ILE A 53 0.66 2.03 -2.54
C ILE A 53 1.01 0.61 -2.12
N VAL A 54 0.00 -0.26 -2.06
CA VAL A 54 0.15 -1.63 -1.59
C VAL A 54 -0.58 -2.57 -2.54
N ILE A 55 0.03 -3.69 -2.92
CA ILE A 55 -0.67 -4.60 -3.84
C ILE A 55 -1.86 -5.25 -3.13
N HIS A 56 -1.64 -5.93 -2.02
CA HIS A 56 -2.65 -6.71 -1.30
C HIS A 56 -3.19 -5.98 -0.08
N GLY A 57 -4.39 -5.42 -0.21
CA GLY A 57 -5.11 -4.78 0.90
C GLY A 57 -5.86 -5.77 1.78
N VAL A 58 -5.15 -6.54 2.63
CA VAL A 58 -5.80 -7.44 3.60
C VAL A 58 -6.63 -6.64 4.60
N LEU A 59 -6.10 -5.51 5.10
CA LEU A 59 -6.81 -4.51 5.90
C LEU A 59 -7.65 -5.12 7.04
N SER A 60 -7.03 -5.95 7.88
CA SER A 60 -7.72 -6.65 8.97
C SER A 60 -7.71 -5.87 10.29
N GLY A 61 -8.59 -6.27 11.21
CA GLY A 61 -8.65 -5.69 12.56
C GLY A 61 -8.79 -4.17 12.54
N LYS A 62 -7.80 -3.48 13.13
CA LYS A 62 -7.80 -2.02 13.30
C LYS A 62 -7.24 -1.26 12.08
N ALA A 63 -7.00 -1.92 10.96
CA ALA A 63 -6.35 -1.32 9.79
C ALA A 63 -7.01 -0.01 9.34
N LEU A 64 -8.35 0.00 9.21
CA LEU A 64 -9.08 1.17 8.74
C LEU A 64 -9.03 2.31 9.76
N ASP A 65 -9.09 2.01 11.05
CA ASP A 65 -8.91 3.00 12.12
C ASP A 65 -7.52 3.62 12.06
N VAL A 66 -6.48 2.79 11.85
CA VAL A 66 -5.11 3.27 11.70
C VAL A 66 -5.01 4.18 10.47
N ILE A 67 -5.53 3.77 9.31
CA ILE A 67 -5.47 4.58 8.08
C ILE A 67 -6.20 5.91 8.28
N ASN A 68 -7.44 5.87 8.75
CA ASN A 68 -8.28 7.06 8.92
C ASN A 68 -7.62 8.07 9.86
N ASN A 69 -7.06 7.61 10.99
CA ASN A 69 -6.44 8.47 12.00
C ASN A 69 -4.95 8.80 11.71
N SER A 70 -4.35 8.20 10.69
CA SER A 70 -2.95 8.48 10.32
C SER A 70 -2.78 9.78 9.54
N VAL A 71 -1.52 10.17 9.36
CA VAL A 71 -1.11 11.29 8.49
C VAL A 71 -1.10 10.94 6.99
N LEU A 72 -1.47 9.71 6.61
CA LEU A 72 -1.54 9.31 5.21
C LEU A 72 -2.57 10.17 4.45
N THR A 73 -2.16 10.66 3.28
CA THR A 73 -3.01 11.39 2.36
C THR A 73 -3.97 10.45 1.65
N ARG A 74 -3.44 9.35 1.08
CA ARG A 74 -4.22 8.25 0.49
C ARG A 74 -3.49 6.92 0.64
N VAL A 75 -4.26 5.84 0.66
CA VAL A 75 -3.80 4.46 0.60
C VAL A 75 -4.41 3.83 -0.64
N VAL A 76 -3.57 3.45 -1.60
CA VAL A 76 -3.98 2.83 -2.85
C VAL A 76 -3.71 1.34 -2.74
N VAL A 77 -4.75 0.53 -2.95
CA VAL A 77 -4.64 -0.93 -3.01
C VAL A 77 -5.13 -1.48 -4.35
N THR A 78 -4.76 -2.70 -4.70
CA THR A 78 -5.41 -3.38 -5.84
C THR A 78 -6.67 -4.11 -5.40
N ASN A 79 -7.55 -4.46 -6.34
CA ASN A 79 -8.70 -5.34 -6.11
C ASN A 79 -8.35 -6.85 -6.02
N THR A 80 -7.08 -7.21 -5.77
CA THR A 80 -6.67 -8.61 -5.52
C THR A 80 -7.36 -9.23 -4.29
N ILE A 81 -7.79 -8.41 -3.34
CA ILE A 81 -8.62 -8.82 -2.19
C ILE A 81 -9.87 -7.93 -2.17
N PRO A 82 -11.09 -8.49 -2.03
CA PRO A 82 -12.31 -7.70 -1.96
C PRO A 82 -12.33 -6.73 -0.76
N HIS A 83 -12.57 -5.45 -1.02
CA HIS A 83 -12.58 -4.40 0.01
C HIS A 83 -13.64 -3.31 -0.21
N ALA A 84 -14.70 -3.61 -0.97
CA ALA A 84 -15.76 -2.65 -1.30
C ALA A 84 -16.41 -2.03 -0.04
N GLU A 85 -16.74 -2.84 0.97
CA GLU A 85 -17.31 -2.34 2.23
C GLU A 85 -16.30 -1.49 3.03
N LYS A 86 -15.02 -1.83 2.97
CA LYS A 86 -13.95 -1.08 3.65
C LYS A 86 -13.79 0.32 3.07
N LYS A 87 -13.95 0.44 1.75
CA LYS A 87 -13.88 1.72 1.03
C LYS A 87 -14.99 2.69 1.45
N LYS A 88 -16.18 2.18 1.80
CA LYS A 88 -17.30 3.03 2.28
C LYS A 88 -16.99 3.72 3.60
N VAL A 89 -16.15 3.12 4.45
CA VAL A 89 -15.82 3.64 5.79
C VAL A 89 -14.40 4.21 5.89
N CYS A 90 -13.65 4.21 4.78
CA CYS A 90 -12.28 4.71 4.72
C CYS A 90 -12.12 5.62 3.49
N PRO A 91 -12.34 6.95 3.62
CA PRO A 91 -12.27 7.89 2.49
C PRO A 91 -10.86 8.05 1.92
N LYS A 92 -9.83 7.60 2.64
CA LYS A 92 -8.43 7.60 2.18
C LYS A 92 -8.10 6.39 1.30
N LEU A 93 -8.98 5.39 1.21
CA LEU A 93 -8.74 4.14 0.49
C LEU A 93 -9.15 4.24 -0.99
N ASP A 94 -8.19 4.06 -1.88
CA ASP A 94 -8.39 3.98 -3.33
C ASP A 94 -8.06 2.59 -3.87
N THR A 95 -8.59 2.31 -5.05
CA THR A 95 -8.48 0.98 -5.68
C THR A 95 -7.94 1.11 -7.10
N ILE A 96 -6.90 0.36 -7.43
CA ILE A 96 -6.48 0.07 -8.80
C ILE A 96 -7.07 -1.29 -9.20
N ASP A 97 -7.78 -1.32 -10.32
CA ASP A 97 -8.26 -2.58 -10.90
C ASP A 97 -7.11 -3.31 -11.60
N VAL A 98 -6.92 -4.59 -11.28
CA VAL A 98 -5.94 -5.47 -11.95
C VAL A 98 -6.61 -6.53 -12.83
N SER A 99 -7.93 -6.46 -13.04
CA SER A 99 -8.69 -7.43 -13.82
C SER A 99 -8.17 -7.56 -15.25
N ALA A 100 -7.83 -6.44 -15.91
CA ALA A 100 -7.29 -6.42 -17.27
C ALA A 100 -5.94 -7.15 -17.37
N VAL A 101 -5.04 -6.94 -16.40
CA VAL A 101 -3.74 -7.64 -16.33
C VAL A 101 -3.94 -9.15 -16.14
N LEU A 102 -4.85 -9.54 -15.25
CA LEU A 102 -5.15 -10.95 -14.98
C LEU A 102 -5.81 -11.62 -16.21
N ALA A 103 -6.77 -10.95 -16.85
CA ALA A 103 -7.44 -11.44 -18.04
C ALA A 103 -6.46 -11.62 -19.20
N GLU A 104 -5.55 -10.67 -19.42
CA GLU A 104 -4.55 -10.75 -20.47
C GLU A 104 -3.50 -11.83 -20.19
N ALA A 105 -3.12 -12.05 -18.93
CA ALA A 105 -2.26 -13.16 -18.54
C ALA A 105 -2.91 -14.52 -18.85
N ILE A 106 -4.20 -14.68 -18.54
CA ILE A 106 -4.98 -15.88 -18.87
C ILE A 106 -5.04 -16.09 -20.38
N ARG A 107 -5.39 -15.03 -21.15
CA ARG A 107 -5.49 -15.09 -22.61
C ARG A 107 -4.17 -15.51 -23.26
N ARG A 108 -3.05 -14.89 -22.84
CA ARG A 108 -1.72 -15.22 -23.35
C ARG A 108 -1.31 -16.64 -23.01
N THR A 109 -1.55 -17.07 -21.77
CA THR A 109 -1.26 -18.45 -21.34
C THR A 109 -2.05 -19.47 -22.17
N HIS A 110 -3.34 -19.20 -22.41
CA HIS A 110 -4.19 -20.05 -23.24
C HIS A 110 -3.70 -20.15 -24.69
N ASN A 111 -3.22 -19.04 -25.24
CA ASN A 111 -2.77 -18.96 -26.63
C ASN A 111 -1.28 -19.31 -26.84
N GLY A 112 -0.53 -19.63 -25.78
CA GLY A 112 0.93 -19.85 -25.87
C GLY A 112 1.73 -18.58 -26.17
N GLU A 113 1.19 -17.41 -25.87
CA GLU A 113 1.83 -16.11 -26.07
C GLU A 113 2.69 -15.71 -24.86
N SER A 114 3.68 -14.84 -25.07
CA SER A 114 4.56 -14.39 -23.99
C SER A 114 3.82 -13.50 -22.98
N VAL A 115 3.72 -13.98 -21.73
CA VAL A 115 3.22 -13.22 -20.58
C VAL A 115 4.20 -12.12 -20.15
N SER A 116 5.50 -12.28 -20.43
CA SER A 116 6.55 -11.32 -20.03
C SER A 116 6.34 -9.91 -20.56
N TYR A 117 5.56 -9.77 -21.64
CA TYR A 117 5.12 -8.47 -22.16
C TYR A 117 4.43 -7.60 -21.10
N LEU A 118 3.68 -8.22 -20.17
CA LEU A 118 2.89 -7.51 -19.15
C LEU A 118 3.73 -6.89 -18.04
N PHE A 119 4.99 -7.28 -17.88
CA PHE A 119 5.89 -6.67 -16.88
C PHE A 119 6.43 -5.32 -17.31
N GLY A 120 6.50 -5.06 -18.62
CA GLY A 120 6.93 -3.77 -19.18
C GLY A 120 5.77 -2.91 -19.71
N ASN A 121 4.63 -3.53 -20.02
CA ASN A 121 3.47 -2.86 -20.58
C ASN A 121 2.24 -3.25 -19.76
N ALA A 122 1.82 -2.36 -18.88
CA ALA A 122 0.60 -2.58 -18.11
C ALA A 122 -0.61 -2.55 -19.06
N ALA A 123 -1.40 -3.62 -19.04
CA ALA A 123 -2.73 -3.64 -19.64
C ALA A 123 -3.67 -2.89 -18.69
N ILE A 124 -3.67 -1.55 -18.79
CA ILE A 124 -4.53 -0.64 -18.02
C ILE A 124 -5.65 -0.14 -18.93
#